data_AF-A0AB34KA33-F1
#
_entry.id   AF-A0AB34KA33-F1
#
_cell.length_a   1.000
_cell.length_b   1.000
_cell.length_c   1.000
_cell.angle_alpha   90.00
_cell.angle_beta   90.00
_cell.angle_gamma   90.00
#
_symmetry.space_group_name_H-M   'P 1'
#
loop_
_entity.id
_entity.type
_entity.pdbx_description
1 polymer ?
#
loop_
_entity_poly.entity_id
_entity_poly.type
_entity_poly.pdbx_seq_one_letter_code
_entity_poly.pdbx_strand_id
1 'polypeptide(L)'
;MDLMERMMAKFDITGQGTILDMERRNSRSHSFSKDTPPEVNTAPAPSEEPAHPHRKRAPNHKQQLKHALTVNAAHVITIDYLTLSQPLSEGILLMDRTEKKLKLIHSLGELQPLHRYTTEYGNVLERVSKHRAVLAGSIELEIDTDQAHFDDVLGAASLDPNSSAARRSLHAPERMAAYQAFTSKKSSSAMPIPNADEDAASVMEETGRLQEAEAMRRIAALVSRMAEMEDWFKSVKAEAASERSMREMANVRLQVTQERLERMQEQLTALQKENKSLRERLVDVQLADKVQPGTSARAGTLAFNSF
;
A
#
# COMPACT_ATOMS: atom_id res chain seq x y z
N MET A 1 -32.98 8.91 25.76
CA MET A 1 -32.23 8.04 24.82
C MET A 1 -32.76 8.33 23.44
N ASP A 2 -32.12 9.27 22.77
CA ASP A 2 -32.65 9.98 21.61
C ASP A 2 -32.46 9.16 20.32
N LEU A 3 -33.37 9.28 19.35
CA LEU A 3 -33.32 8.52 18.08
C LEU A 3 -32.01 8.79 17.32
N MET A 4 -31.46 10.00 17.50
CA MET A 4 -30.21 10.45 16.93
C MET A 4 -28.99 9.73 17.53
N GLU A 5 -29.02 9.41 18.82
CA GLU A 5 -27.98 8.66 19.54
C GLU A 5 -27.94 7.18 19.06
N ARG A 6 -29.12 6.61 18.78
CA ARG A 6 -29.26 5.25 18.23
C ARG A 6 -28.86 5.15 16.75
N MET A 7 -28.91 6.26 16.01
CA MET A 7 -28.42 6.33 14.63
C MET A 7 -26.90 6.52 14.56
N MET A 8 -26.31 7.30 15.47
CA MET A 8 -24.84 7.45 15.50
C MET A 8 -24.13 6.16 15.93
N ALA A 9 -24.72 5.36 16.82
CA ALA A 9 -24.16 4.05 17.20
C ALA A 9 -24.14 3.01 16.05
N LYS A 10 -24.87 3.24 14.95
CA LYS A 10 -24.88 2.34 13.77
C LYS A 10 -23.89 2.76 12.68
N PHE A 11 -23.31 3.95 12.77
CA PHE A 11 -22.30 4.46 11.84
C PHE A 11 -20.93 4.49 12.49
N ASP A 12 -20.51 3.35 13.07
CA ASP A 12 -19.10 3.13 13.40
C ASP A 12 -18.32 2.86 12.09
N ILE A 13 -18.08 3.94 11.34
CA ILE A 13 -17.36 3.96 10.06
C ILE A 13 -15.87 3.62 10.24
N THR A 14 -15.37 3.59 11.47
CA THR A 14 -13.95 3.36 11.74
C THR A 14 -13.51 1.89 11.64
N GLY A 15 -14.45 0.93 11.59
CA GLY A 15 -14.13 -0.49 11.48
C GLY A 15 -13.27 -1.05 12.64
N GLN A 16 -13.06 -0.28 13.71
CA GLN A 16 -12.16 -0.69 14.80
C GLN A 16 -12.77 -1.77 15.70
N GLY A 17 -14.10 -1.80 15.85
CA GLY A 17 -14.78 -2.79 16.69
C GLY A 17 -14.68 -4.24 16.18
N THR A 18 -14.59 -4.46 14.87
CA THR A 18 -14.59 -5.82 14.28
C THR A 18 -13.19 -6.44 14.14
N ILE A 19 -12.13 -5.62 14.14
CA ILE A 19 -10.74 -6.10 14.04
C ILE A 19 -10.29 -6.77 15.35
N LEU A 20 -10.67 -6.21 16.52
CA LEU A 20 -10.32 -6.76 17.82
C LEU A 20 -10.94 -8.15 18.11
N ASP A 21 -12.10 -8.45 17.52
CA ASP A 21 -12.74 -9.78 17.66
C ASP A 21 -12.18 -10.83 16.69
N MET A 22 -11.55 -10.40 15.59
CA MET A 22 -10.91 -11.32 14.63
C MET A 22 -9.52 -11.79 15.11
N GLU A 23 -8.77 -10.95 15.84
CA GLU A 23 -7.46 -11.30 16.39
C GLU A 23 -7.53 -12.36 17.49
N ARG A 24 -8.60 -12.37 18.31
CA ARG A 24 -8.80 -13.39 19.36
C ARG A 24 -9.03 -14.81 18.84
N ARG A 25 -9.45 -14.98 17.58
CA ARG A 25 -9.75 -16.31 17.02
C ARG A 25 -8.57 -16.95 16.29
N ASN A 26 -7.51 -16.20 15.99
CA ASN A 26 -6.39 -16.70 15.19
C ASN A 26 -5.23 -17.29 16.03
N SER A 27 -5.26 -17.16 17.35
CA SER A 27 -4.18 -17.61 18.24
C SER A 27 -4.31 -19.07 18.72
N ARG A 28 -5.22 -19.88 18.16
CA ARG A 28 -5.58 -21.18 18.78
C ARG A 28 -5.45 -22.43 17.92
N SER A 29 -4.68 -22.43 16.84
CA SER A 29 -4.45 -23.68 16.09
C SER A 29 -3.14 -23.70 15.30
N HIS A 30 -2.12 -24.33 15.87
CA HIS A 30 -1.44 -25.51 15.29
C HIS A 30 -0.13 -25.80 16.03
N SER A 31 -0.23 -26.70 17.00
CA SER A 31 0.86 -27.51 17.52
C SER A 31 0.55 -28.95 17.13
N PHE A 32 1.31 -29.58 16.23
CA PHE A 32 1.54 -31.03 16.12
C PHE A 32 2.48 -31.25 14.91
N SER A 33 3.75 -31.62 15.16
CA SER A 33 4.31 -32.98 15.04
C SER A 33 4.81 -33.27 13.62
N LYS A 34 5.86 -34.04 13.34
CA LYS A 34 7.03 -34.61 14.04
C LYS A 34 7.77 -35.38 12.93
N ASP A 35 9.09 -35.41 13.00
CA ASP A 35 10.06 -36.10 12.16
C ASP A 35 9.64 -37.46 11.56
N THR A 36 9.93 -37.69 10.26
CA THR A 36 10.68 -38.86 9.73
C THR A 36 10.91 -38.79 8.20
N PRO A 37 12.15 -39.01 7.69
CA PRO A 37 12.44 -39.53 6.33
C PRO A 37 12.67 -41.07 6.40
N PRO A 38 12.68 -41.90 5.30
CA PRO A 38 13.67 -41.80 4.19
C PRO A 38 13.28 -42.40 2.79
N GLU A 39 14.25 -42.30 1.85
CA GLU A 39 14.62 -43.15 0.68
C GLU A 39 13.62 -43.48 -0.47
N VAL A 40 13.86 -43.04 -1.71
CA VAL A 40 14.68 -43.61 -2.83
C VAL A 40 14.08 -44.87 -3.49
N ASN A 41 13.51 -44.72 -4.71
CA ASN A 41 13.92 -45.47 -5.94
C ASN A 41 12.98 -45.28 -7.17
N THR A 42 13.60 -44.90 -8.30
CA THR A 42 13.52 -45.49 -9.66
C THR A 42 12.24 -45.40 -10.54
N ALA A 43 12.24 -44.38 -11.41
CA ALA A 43 12.04 -44.42 -12.89
C ALA A 43 10.66 -44.81 -13.50
N PRO A 44 10.41 -44.63 -14.82
CA PRO A 44 9.36 -43.72 -15.32
C PRO A 44 8.26 -44.42 -16.17
N ALA A 45 7.05 -43.84 -16.19
CA ALA A 45 6.06 -44.12 -17.22
C ALA A 45 5.24 -42.85 -17.53
N PRO A 46 5.21 -42.37 -18.79
CA PRO A 46 4.35 -41.26 -19.19
C PRO A 46 2.98 -41.83 -19.56
N SER A 47 2.01 -41.69 -18.66
CA SER A 47 0.60 -41.74 -19.05
C SER A 47 0.10 -40.30 -19.11
N GLU A 48 0.03 -39.78 -20.34
CA GLU A 48 -0.69 -38.55 -20.67
C GLU A 48 -2.19 -38.78 -20.40
N GLU A 49 -2.60 -38.54 -19.16
CA GLU A 49 -4.01 -38.42 -18.81
C GLU A 49 -4.41 -36.94 -18.99
N PRO A 50 -5.41 -36.61 -19.83
CA PRO A 50 -5.77 -35.23 -20.11
C PRO A 50 -6.30 -34.55 -18.85
N ALA A 51 -5.52 -33.60 -18.34
CA ALA A 51 -5.84 -32.77 -17.19
C ALA A 51 -7.26 -32.21 -17.29
N HIS A 52 -8.16 -32.73 -16.46
CA HIS A 52 -9.51 -32.22 -16.33
C HIS A 52 -9.47 -30.71 -15.98
N PRO A 53 -10.22 -29.85 -16.69
CA PRO A 53 -10.26 -28.43 -16.38
C PRO A 53 -10.83 -28.26 -14.97
N HIS A 54 -9.99 -27.84 -14.02
CA HIS A 54 -10.41 -27.49 -12.67
C HIS A 54 -11.53 -26.44 -12.77
N ARG A 55 -12.78 -26.90 -12.58
CA ARG A 55 -13.95 -26.04 -12.48
C ARG A 55 -13.70 -25.05 -11.36
N LYS A 56 -13.40 -23.79 -11.72
CA LYS A 56 -13.26 -22.67 -10.79
C LYS A 56 -14.58 -22.54 -10.04
N ARG A 57 -14.60 -23.05 -8.80
CA ARG A 57 -15.76 -22.91 -7.90
C ARG A 57 -16.05 -21.41 -7.77
N ALA A 58 -17.33 -21.04 -7.87
CA ALA A 58 -17.75 -19.65 -7.72
C ALA A 58 -17.19 -19.09 -6.40
N PRO A 59 -16.60 -17.89 -6.40
CA PRO A 59 -15.97 -17.32 -5.22
C PRO A 59 -16.99 -17.14 -4.11
N ASN A 60 -16.66 -17.63 -2.93
CA ASN A 60 -17.54 -17.59 -1.76
C ASN A 60 -17.83 -16.12 -1.38
N HIS A 61 -19.05 -15.78 -0.95
CA HIS A 61 -19.44 -14.39 -0.63
C HIS A 61 -18.47 -13.70 0.34
N LYS A 62 -17.92 -14.45 1.31
CA LYS A 62 -16.88 -13.97 2.23
C LYS A 62 -15.57 -13.59 1.52
N GLN A 63 -15.18 -14.31 0.48
CA GLN A 63 -14.01 -13.99 -0.35
C GLN A 63 -14.29 -12.76 -1.22
N GLN A 64 -15.50 -12.62 -1.77
CA GLN A 64 -15.91 -11.44 -2.53
C GLN A 64 -15.88 -10.19 -1.65
N LEU A 65 -16.40 -10.27 -0.41
CA LEU A 65 -16.36 -9.15 0.54
C LEU A 65 -14.92 -8.77 0.92
N LYS A 66 -14.06 -9.76 1.23
CA LYS A 66 -12.64 -9.51 1.50
C LYS A 66 -11.97 -8.80 0.32
N HIS A 67 -12.19 -9.31 -0.90
CA HIS A 67 -11.66 -8.70 -2.11
C HIS A 67 -12.16 -7.26 -2.30
N ALA A 68 -13.46 -7.01 -2.11
CA ALA A 68 -14.04 -5.68 -2.21
C ALA A 68 -13.43 -4.69 -1.21
N LEU A 69 -13.23 -5.12 0.05
CA LEU A 69 -12.56 -4.31 1.07
C LEU A 69 -11.09 -4.02 0.71
N THR A 70 -10.36 -5.02 0.22
CA THR A 70 -8.96 -4.84 -0.23
C THR A 70 -8.87 -3.87 -1.41
N VAL A 71 -9.78 -3.98 -2.39
CA VAL A 71 -9.82 -3.07 -3.54
C VAL A 71 -10.14 -1.65 -3.10
N ASN A 72 -11.08 -1.47 -2.15
CA ASN A 72 -11.41 -0.15 -1.63
C ASN A 72 -10.22 0.47 -0.86
N ALA A 73 -9.55 -0.32 -0.01
CA ALA A 73 -8.36 0.14 0.70
C ALA A 73 -7.24 0.55 -0.28
N ALA A 74 -7.01 -0.24 -1.33
CA ALA A 74 -6.03 0.09 -2.35
C ALA A 74 -6.40 1.36 -3.11
N HIS A 75 -7.68 1.59 -3.40
CA HIS A 75 -8.15 2.80 -4.06
C HIS A 75 -7.89 4.04 -3.20
N VAL A 76 -8.22 3.98 -1.92
CA VAL A 76 -8.01 5.06 -0.95
C VAL A 76 -6.52 5.40 -0.79
N ILE A 77 -5.66 4.38 -0.66
CA ILE A 77 -4.20 4.58 -0.57
C ILE A 77 -3.66 5.21 -1.86
N THR A 78 -4.17 4.78 -3.03
CA THR A 78 -3.77 5.35 -4.32
C THR A 78 -4.13 6.82 -4.44
N ILE A 79 -5.32 7.23 -3.97
CA ILE A 79 -5.73 8.64 -3.97
C ILE A 79 -4.77 9.47 -3.11
N ASP A 80 -4.51 9.03 -1.87
CA ASP A 80 -3.59 9.72 -0.97
C ASP A 80 -2.18 9.84 -1.58
N TYR A 81 -1.67 8.76 -2.18
CA TYR A 81 -0.38 8.77 -2.85
C TYR A 81 -0.34 9.81 -3.98
N LEU A 82 -1.34 9.81 -4.87
CA LEU A 82 -1.39 10.74 -6.00
C LEU A 82 -1.46 12.19 -5.51
N THR A 83 -2.30 12.49 -4.52
CA THR A 83 -2.42 13.83 -3.96
C THR A 83 -1.13 14.29 -3.29
N LEU A 84 -0.49 13.43 -2.48
CA LEU A 84 0.72 13.78 -1.74
C LEU A 84 1.98 13.83 -2.62
N SER A 85 1.99 13.11 -3.75
CA SER A 85 3.10 13.12 -4.72
C SER A 85 3.14 14.37 -5.60
N GLN A 86 2.07 15.16 -5.61
CA GLN A 86 1.98 16.40 -6.41
C GLN A 86 2.32 17.61 -5.55
N PRO A 87 2.78 18.72 -6.16
CA PRO A 87 2.96 19.98 -5.44
C PRO A 87 1.65 20.45 -4.79
N LEU A 88 1.66 20.60 -3.47
CA LEU A 88 0.47 20.91 -2.66
C LEU A 88 0.19 22.41 -2.60
N SER A 89 -0.12 23.05 -3.73
CA SER A 89 -0.31 24.51 -3.80
C SER A 89 -1.45 25.04 -2.92
N GLU A 90 -2.50 24.24 -2.72
CA GLU A 90 -3.65 24.58 -1.86
C GLU A 90 -3.47 24.09 -0.41
N GLY A 91 -2.42 23.30 -0.17
CA GLY A 91 -2.20 22.58 1.06
C GLY A 91 -3.14 21.39 1.27
N ILE A 92 -2.79 20.52 2.21
CA ILE A 92 -3.60 19.38 2.64
C ILE A 92 -3.77 19.41 4.15
N LEU A 93 -4.99 19.12 4.60
CA LEU A 93 -5.31 19.05 6.03
C LEU A 93 -5.00 17.66 6.56
N LEU A 94 -4.06 17.57 7.49
CA LEU A 94 -3.67 16.33 8.15
C LEU A 94 -3.98 16.39 9.65
N MET A 95 -4.43 15.28 10.21
CA MET A 95 -4.60 15.14 11.66
C MET A 95 -3.29 14.65 12.29
N ASP A 96 -2.60 15.50 13.04
CA ASP A 96 -1.45 15.10 13.85
C ASP A 96 -1.94 14.31 15.06
N ARG A 97 -1.69 13.00 15.07
CA ARG A 97 -2.11 12.11 16.16
C ARG A 97 -1.30 12.30 17.44
N THR A 98 -0.11 12.88 17.33
CA THR A 98 0.78 13.16 18.46
C THR A 98 0.20 14.32 19.27
N GLU A 99 -0.20 15.39 18.59
CA GLU A 99 -0.77 16.59 19.21
C GLU A 99 -2.31 16.58 19.29
N LYS A 100 -2.96 15.66 18.58
CA LYS A 100 -4.43 15.59 18.40
C LYS A 100 -5.01 16.87 17.80
N LYS A 101 -4.33 17.44 16.80
CA LYS A 101 -4.72 18.68 16.13
C LYS A 101 -4.70 18.52 14.62
N LEU A 102 -5.60 19.23 13.94
CA LEU A 102 -5.56 19.38 12.49
C LEU A 102 -4.49 20.41 12.13
N LYS A 103 -3.60 20.04 11.21
CA LYS A 103 -2.53 20.88 10.66
C LYS A 103 -2.72 20.96 9.15
N LEU A 104 -2.80 22.19 8.62
CA LEU A 104 -2.77 22.44 7.18
C LEU A 104 -1.30 22.55 6.77
N ILE A 105 -0.85 21.67 5.87
CA ILE A 105 0.52 21.68 5.36
C ILE A 105 0.53 22.01 3.87
N HIS A 106 1.50 22.78 3.40
CA HIS A 106 1.66 23.13 1.97
C HIS A 106 2.81 22.38 1.31
N SER A 107 3.60 21.66 2.10
CA SER A 107 4.68 20.80 1.63
C SER A 107 4.86 19.63 2.58
N LEU A 108 5.25 18.47 2.04
CA LEU A 108 5.71 17.33 2.84
C LEU A 108 6.94 17.68 3.70
N GLY A 109 7.69 18.72 3.32
CA GLY A 109 8.79 19.26 4.09
C GLY A 109 8.40 19.88 5.43
N GLU A 110 7.13 20.27 5.60
CA GLU A 110 6.61 20.84 6.85
C GLU A 110 6.29 19.77 7.89
N LEU A 111 6.27 18.50 7.49
CA LEU A 111 6.05 17.39 8.41
C LEU A 111 7.17 17.34 9.44
N GLN A 112 6.78 17.38 10.71
CA GLN A 112 7.71 17.28 11.82
C GLN A 112 8.23 15.84 11.92
N PRO A 113 9.54 15.64 12.12
CA PRO A 113 10.08 14.30 12.39
C PRO A 113 9.43 13.74 13.64
N LEU A 114 9.29 12.41 13.69
CA LEU A 114 8.75 11.66 14.84
C LEU A 114 7.25 11.88 15.13
N HIS A 115 6.57 12.73 14.36
CA HIS A 115 5.12 12.90 14.43
C HIS A 115 4.42 11.93 13.49
N ARG A 116 3.21 11.52 13.90
CA ARG A 116 2.32 10.67 13.09
C ARG A 116 1.13 11.49 12.61
N TYR A 117 1.02 11.63 11.31
CA TYR A 117 -0.09 12.32 10.69
C TYR A 117 -1.07 11.30 10.12
N THR A 118 -2.35 11.66 10.09
CA THR A 118 -3.36 10.89 9.36
C THR A 118 -4.07 11.75 8.34
N THR A 119 -4.21 11.19 7.14
CA THR A 119 -4.96 11.77 6.04
C THR A 119 -6.46 11.77 6.35
N GLU A 120 -7.24 12.47 5.53
CA GLU A 120 -8.70 12.49 5.63
C GLU A 120 -9.32 11.08 5.51
N TYR A 121 -8.66 10.19 4.77
CA TYR A 121 -9.09 8.80 4.63
C TYR A 121 -8.51 7.85 5.70
N GLY A 122 -7.78 8.39 6.68
CA GLY A 122 -7.28 7.62 7.83
C GLY A 122 -5.98 6.87 7.59
N ASN A 123 -5.31 7.06 6.45
CA ASN A 123 -3.98 6.51 6.22
C ASN A 123 -2.94 7.27 7.04
N VAL A 124 -1.92 6.56 7.51
CA VAL A 124 -0.86 7.13 8.33
C VAL A 124 0.27 7.64 7.44
N LEU A 125 0.71 8.86 7.70
CA LEU A 125 1.84 9.52 7.05
C LEU A 125 2.88 9.88 8.12
N GLU A 126 4.11 9.38 7.93
CA GLU A 126 5.22 9.59 8.86
C GLU A 126 6.46 10.07 8.10
N ARG A 127 7.13 11.10 8.60
CA ARG A 127 8.42 11.53 8.04
C ARG A 127 9.53 10.69 8.64
N VAL A 128 10.15 9.84 7.80
CA VAL A 128 11.22 8.91 8.22
C VAL A 128 12.62 9.48 8.00
N SER A 129 12.77 10.39 7.05
CA SER A 129 14.04 10.99 6.66
C SER A 129 13.84 12.45 6.25
N LYS A 130 14.95 13.18 6.13
CA LYS A 130 14.99 14.54 5.61
C LYS A 130 14.32 14.64 4.23
N HIS A 131 14.54 13.65 3.36
CA HIS A 131 14.03 13.63 1.99
C HIS A 131 12.97 12.57 1.73
N ARG A 132 12.48 11.89 2.77
CA ARG A 132 11.48 10.81 2.61
C ARG A 132 10.39 10.84 3.68
N ALA A 133 9.16 10.69 3.22
CA ALA A 133 8.01 10.34 4.06
C ALA A 133 7.49 8.96 3.68
N VAL A 134 6.79 8.30 4.59
CA VAL A 134 6.18 6.98 4.39
C VAL A 134 4.69 7.07 4.62
N LEU A 135 3.93 6.73 3.59
CA LEU A 135 2.47 6.61 3.58
C LEU A 135 2.07 5.14 3.80
N ALA A 136 1.06 4.92 4.64
CA ALA A 136 0.51 3.61 4.98
C ALA A 136 1.58 2.58 5.44
N GLY A 137 2.70 3.06 5.98
CA GLY A 137 3.79 2.25 6.51
C GLY A 137 4.73 1.61 5.47
N SER A 138 4.40 1.66 4.18
CA SER A 138 5.20 0.98 3.14
C SER A 138 5.47 1.80 1.88
N ILE A 139 4.74 2.89 1.63
CA ILE A 139 4.88 3.66 0.39
C ILE A 139 5.76 4.87 0.66
N GLU A 140 6.95 4.88 0.07
CA GLU A 140 7.88 6.00 0.19
C GLU A 140 7.48 7.15 -0.74
N LEU A 141 7.48 8.37 -0.19
CA LEU A 141 7.25 9.63 -0.87
C LEU A 141 8.52 10.48 -0.78
N GLU A 142 8.94 11.04 -1.90
CA GLU A 142 10.08 11.95 -1.97
C GLU A 142 9.69 13.35 -1.46
N ILE A 143 10.60 13.98 -0.72
CA ILE A 143 10.41 15.34 -0.20
C ILE A 143 11.43 16.27 -0.88
N ASP A 144 10.92 17.11 -1.78
CA ASP A 144 11.74 18.02 -2.58
C ASP A 144 12.29 19.20 -1.78
N THR A 145 11.51 19.70 -0.82
CA THR A 145 11.84 20.90 -0.05
C THR A 145 11.91 20.57 1.44
N ASP A 146 13.00 20.93 2.09
CA ASP A 146 13.13 20.79 3.53
C ASP A 146 12.79 22.11 4.21
N GLN A 147 11.58 22.22 4.75
CA GLN A 147 11.09 23.43 5.40
C GLN A 147 11.06 23.32 6.93
N ALA A 148 10.83 22.12 7.47
CA ALA A 148 10.98 21.88 8.89
C ALA A 148 12.47 21.68 9.23
N HIS A 149 12.93 22.23 10.34
CA HIS A 149 14.27 22.03 10.89
C HIS A 149 14.47 20.56 11.33
N PHE A 150 14.58 19.64 10.37
CA PHE A 150 14.57 18.20 10.62
C PHE A 150 15.73 17.79 11.54
N ASP A 151 16.93 18.28 11.24
CA ASP A 151 18.16 17.94 11.97
C ASP A 151 18.12 18.49 13.41
N ASP A 152 17.57 19.70 13.61
CA ASP A 152 17.47 20.32 14.93
C ASP A 152 16.44 19.61 15.83
N VAL A 153 15.27 19.26 15.27
CA VAL A 153 14.22 18.55 16.01
C VAL A 153 14.65 17.11 16.33
N LEU A 154 15.30 16.42 15.38
CA LEU A 154 15.82 15.08 15.63
C LEU A 154 16.96 15.10 16.66
N GLY A 155 17.85 16.08 16.57
CA GLY A 155 18.91 16.33 17.55
C GLY A 155 18.35 16.56 18.95
N ALA A 156 17.39 17.49 19.09
CA ALA A 156 16.73 17.76 20.37
C ALA A 156 16.01 16.52 20.94
N ALA A 157 15.29 15.78 20.09
CA ALA A 157 14.58 14.56 20.51
C ALA A 157 15.52 13.42 20.93
N SER A 158 16.73 13.35 20.36
CA SER A 158 17.74 12.37 20.75
C SER A 158 18.36 12.65 22.13
N LEU A 159 18.37 13.91 22.55
CA LEU A 159 18.88 14.37 23.83
C LEU A 159 17.84 14.30 24.95
N ASP A 160 16.55 14.24 24.62
CA ASP A 160 15.46 14.16 25.60
C ASP A 160 15.18 12.70 26.03
N PRO A 161 15.55 12.29 27.26
CA PRO A 161 15.33 10.93 27.76
C PRO A 161 13.84 10.62 27.99
N ASN A 162 12.97 11.63 28.04
CA ASN A 162 11.54 11.48 28.25
C ASN A 162 10.74 11.44 26.94
N SER A 163 11.39 11.66 25.79
CA SER A 163 10.72 11.63 24.49
C SER A 163 10.17 10.23 24.20
N SER A 164 8.84 10.13 24.13
CA SER A 164 8.14 8.90 23.72
C SER A 164 8.48 8.48 22.29
N ALA A 165 8.99 9.40 21.48
CA ALA A 165 9.45 9.13 20.12
C ALA A 165 10.83 8.46 20.07
N ALA A 166 11.76 8.84 20.96
CA ALA A 166 13.07 8.20 21.08
C ALA A 166 12.97 6.71 21.48
N ARG A 167 11.88 6.34 22.17
CA ARG A 167 11.55 4.96 22.56
C ARG A 167 10.95 4.11 21.45
N ARG A 168 10.38 4.71 20.39
CA ARG A 168 9.70 4.00 19.28
C ARG A 168 10.52 3.98 17.99
N SER A 169 11.42 4.94 17.78
CA SER A 169 12.40 4.91 16.69
C SER A 169 13.38 3.76 16.93
N LEU A 170 13.42 2.83 15.98
CA LEU A 170 14.23 1.61 15.88
C LEU A 170 15.54 1.61 16.70
N HIS A 171 15.67 0.52 17.47
CA HIS A 171 16.83 -0.01 18.19
C HIS A 171 17.84 0.99 18.79
N ALA A 172 17.57 1.39 20.04
CA ALA A 172 18.59 1.90 20.96
C ALA A 172 19.94 1.14 20.93
N PRO A 173 19.99 -0.22 20.81
CA PRO A 173 21.27 -0.92 20.65
C PRO A 173 21.98 -0.64 19.31
N GLU A 174 21.27 -0.44 18.19
CA GLU A 174 21.90 -0.10 16.90
C GLU A 174 22.49 1.32 16.91
N ARG A 175 21.82 2.28 17.57
CA ARG A 175 22.36 3.64 17.75
C ARG A 175 23.63 3.66 18.60
N MET A 176 23.67 2.87 19.67
CA MET A 176 24.87 2.68 20.50
C MET A 176 26.01 1.99 19.73
N ALA A 177 25.68 1.01 18.88
CA ALA A 177 26.65 0.31 18.04
C ALA A 177 27.28 1.22 16.97
N ALA A 178 26.48 2.08 16.33
CA ALA A 178 26.99 3.06 15.37
C ALA A 178 27.93 4.09 16.03
N TYR A 179 27.58 4.56 17.24
CA TYR A 179 28.47 5.43 18.02
C TYR A 179 29.78 4.74 18.40
N GLN A 180 29.74 3.48 18.86
CA GLN A 180 30.94 2.71 19.18
C GLN A 180 31.84 2.45 17.95
N ALA A 181 31.25 2.21 16.78
CA ALA A 181 31.99 2.01 15.54
C ALA A 181 32.74 3.27 15.09
N PHE A 182 32.16 4.46 15.31
CA PHE A 182 32.82 5.73 15.01
C PHE A 182 33.91 6.11 16.00
N THR A 183 33.75 5.79 17.30
CA THR A 183 34.74 6.14 18.32
C THR A 183 35.94 5.19 18.36
N SER A 184 35.77 3.92 17.96
CA SER A 184 36.83 2.91 18.00
C SER A 184 37.88 3.07 16.89
N LYS A 185 37.53 3.70 15.76
CA LYS A 185 38.39 3.76 14.56
C LYS A 185 39.56 4.77 14.64
N LYS A 186 39.72 5.52 15.74
CA LYS A 186 40.74 6.57 15.88
C LYS A 186 41.99 6.17 16.68
N SER A 187 42.18 4.90 17.05
CA SER A 187 43.25 4.49 17.99
C SER A 187 44.33 3.54 17.47
N SER A 188 44.31 3.08 16.21
CA SER A 188 45.32 2.12 15.72
C SER A 188 45.95 2.52 14.38
N SER A 189 46.84 3.50 14.42
CA SER A 189 47.84 3.74 13.36
C SER A 189 49.16 4.16 14.02
N ALA A 190 49.76 3.21 14.73
CA ALA A 190 51.14 3.29 15.19
C ALA A 190 51.84 2.03 14.68
N MET A 191 52.53 2.17 13.54
CA MET A 191 53.36 1.11 12.95
C MET A 191 54.70 1.06 13.68
N PRO A 192 55.19 -0.12 14.09
CA PRO A 192 56.57 -0.30 14.52
C PRO A 192 57.49 -0.49 13.30
N ILE A 193 58.65 0.16 13.33
CA ILE A 193 59.73 0.03 12.36
C ILE A 193 60.50 -1.26 12.66
N PRO A 194 60.64 -2.22 11.72
CA PRO A 194 61.59 -3.31 11.87
C PRO A 194 62.93 -2.96 11.19
N ASN A 195 64.02 -3.14 11.94
CA ASN A 195 65.39 -3.04 11.43
C ASN A 195 65.72 -4.20 10.49
N ALA A 196 66.50 -3.87 9.45
CA ALA A 196 67.11 -4.80 8.52
C ALA A 196 68.28 -5.55 9.17
N ASP A 197 68.41 -6.84 8.88
CA ASP A 197 69.52 -7.39 8.08
C ASP A 197 69.38 -8.92 7.92
N GLU A 198 69.83 -9.40 6.77
CA GLU A 198 70.03 -10.80 6.33
C GLU A 198 68.95 -11.46 5.43
N ASP A 199 69.44 -11.99 4.29
CA ASP A 199 68.80 -12.82 3.24
C ASP A 199 67.89 -12.19 2.17
N ALA A 200 68.47 -11.38 1.27
CA ALA A 200 67.78 -10.67 0.20
C ALA A 200 67.42 -11.49 -1.08
N ALA A 201 67.94 -12.70 -1.28
CA ALA A 201 67.72 -13.46 -2.53
C ALA A 201 66.52 -14.42 -2.50
N SER A 202 66.17 -14.97 -1.33
CA SER A 202 65.00 -15.87 -1.16
C SER A 202 63.68 -15.10 -0.98
N VAL A 203 63.76 -13.87 -0.46
CA VAL A 203 62.59 -13.02 -0.17
C VAL A 203 61.96 -12.45 -1.45
N MET A 204 62.71 -12.32 -2.56
CA MET A 204 62.15 -11.82 -3.82
C MET A 204 61.21 -12.81 -4.52
N GLU A 205 61.44 -14.13 -4.45
CA GLU A 205 60.49 -15.11 -5.00
C GLU A 205 59.23 -15.26 -4.13
N GLU A 206 59.38 -15.18 -2.81
CA GLU A 206 58.26 -15.30 -1.88
C GLU A 206 57.34 -14.07 -1.92
N THR A 207 57.90 -12.87 -2.09
CA THR A 207 57.12 -11.63 -2.31
C THR A 207 56.38 -11.66 -3.65
N GLY A 208 56.94 -12.25 -4.71
CA GLY A 208 56.25 -12.45 -5.98
C GLY A 208 55.02 -13.37 -5.86
N ARG A 209 55.15 -14.50 -5.15
CA ARG A 209 54.02 -15.43 -4.90
C ARG A 209 52.93 -14.80 -4.02
N LEU A 210 53.31 -13.97 -3.05
CA LEU A 210 52.34 -13.22 -2.23
C LEU A 210 51.55 -12.20 -3.06
N GLN A 211 52.21 -11.48 -3.97
CA GLN A 211 51.54 -10.55 -4.88
C GLN A 211 50.59 -11.26 -5.85
N GLU A 212 50.99 -12.41 -6.39
CA GLU A 212 50.12 -13.24 -7.24
C GLU A 212 48.90 -13.76 -6.49
N ALA A 213 49.08 -14.26 -5.26
CA ALA A 213 47.98 -14.70 -4.41
C ALA A 213 47.01 -13.55 -4.08
N GLU A 214 47.52 -12.35 -3.82
CA GLU A 214 46.70 -11.17 -3.60
C GLU A 214 45.93 -10.76 -4.88
N ALA A 215 46.59 -10.77 -6.04
CA ALA A 215 45.96 -10.50 -7.32
C ALA A 215 44.83 -11.50 -7.62
N MET A 216 45.05 -12.80 -7.38
CA MET A 216 44.03 -13.83 -7.56
C MET A 216 42.84 -13.66 -6.61
N ARG A 217 43.07 -13.26 -5.34
CA ARG A 217 41.97 -12.91 -4.41
C ARG A 217 41.18 -11.71 -4.90
N ARG A 218 41.84 -10.67 -5.42
CA ARG A 218 41.16 -9.50 -5.99
C ARG A 218 40.32 -9.87 -7.21
N ILE A 219 40.84 -10.71 -8.10
CA ILE A 219 40.10 -11.22 -9.26
C ILE A 219 38.88 -12.03 -8.81
N ALA A 220 39.04 -12.95 -7.85
CA ALA A 220 37.93 -13.74 -7.32
C ALA A 220 36.84 -12.87 -6.69
N ALA A 221 37.23 -11.83 -5.94
CA ALA A 221 36.29 -10.87 -5.36
C ALA A 221 35.53 -10.07 -6.44
N LEU A 222 36.22 -9.65 -7.52
CA LEU A 222 35.58 -8.98 -8.64
C LEU A 222 34.60 -9.89 -9.38
N VAL A 223 34.95 -11.16 -9.61
CA VAL A 223 34.07 -12.15 -10.25
C VAL A 223 32.83 -12.41 -9.39
N SER A 224 32.99 -12.57 -8.07
CA SER A 224 31.86 -12.71 -7.14
C SER A 224 30.93 -11.51 -7.22
N ARG A 225 31.48 -10.29 -7.18
CA ARG A 225 30.70 -9.06 -7.30
C ARG A 225 30.00 -8.93 -8.66
N MET A 226 30.64 -9.36 -9.74
CA MET A 226 30.00 -9.39 -11.06
C MET A 226 28.81 -10.37 -11.10
N ALA A 227 28.94 -11.55 -10.51
CA ALA A 227 27.84 -12.51 -10.42
C ALA A 227 26.66 -11.96 -9.60
N GLU A 228 26.93 -11.30 -8.47
CA GLU A 228 25.90 -10.62 -7.66
C GLU A 228 25.19 -9.52 -8.45
N MET A 229 25.93 -8.72 -9.23
CA MET A 229 25.34 -7.71 -10.10
C MET A 229 24.48 -8.34 -11.22
N GLU A 230 24.91 -9.45 -11.81
CA GLU A 230 24.13 -10.16 -12.82
C GLU A 230 22.81 -10.70 -12.26
N ASP A 231 22.83 -11.27 -11.06
CA ASP A 231 21.61 -11.77 -10.41
C ASP A 231 20.68 -10.63 -9.99
N TRP A 232 21.24 -9.52 -9.52
CA TRP A 232 20.47 -8.30 -9.30
C TRP A 232 19.81 -7.79 -10.60
N PHE A 233 20.53 -7.76 -11.72
CA PHE A 233 19.95 -7.37 -13.02
C PHE A 233 18.86 -8.34 -13.49
N LYS A 234 19.00 -9.65 -13.26
CA LYS A 234 17.93 -10.63 -13.56
C LYS A 234 16.70 -10.35 -12.73
N SER A 235 16.86 -10.07 -11.43
CA SER A 235 15.76 -9.71 -10.53
C SER A 235 15.04 -8.45 -11.01
N VAL A 236 15.77 -7.38 -11.32
CA VAL A 236 15.19 -6.12 -11.82
C VAL A 236 14.45 -6.34 -13.15
N LYS A 237 14.98 -7.16 -14.06
CA LYS A 237 14.29 -7.50 -15.32
C LYS A 237 12.99 -8.27 -15.09
N ALA A 238 12.99 -9.22 -14.15
CA ALA A 238 11.80 -9.99 -13.79
C ALA A 238 10.73 -9.09 -13.15
N GLU A 239 11.14 -8.18 -12.27
CA GLU A 239 10.26 -7.20 -11.64
C GLU A 239 9.64 -6.25 -12.68
N ALA A 240 10.45 -5.71 -13.60
CA ALA A 240 9.96 -4.86 -14.69
C ALA A 240 8.98 -5.59 -15.63
N ALA A 241 9.20 -6.88 -15.90
CA ALA A 241 8.27 -7.70 -16.69
C ALA A 241 6.94 -7.93 -15.95
N SER A 242 7.01 -8.22 -14.65
CA SER A 242 5.83 -8.35 -13.79
C SER A 242 5.03 -7.05 -13.73
N GLU A 243 5.71 -5.91 -13.59
CA GLU A 243 5.09 -4.58 -13.55
C GLU A 243 4.38 -4.24 -14.88
N ARG A 244 4.99 -4.55 -16.03
CA ARG A 244 4.33 -4.40 -17.35
C ARG A 244 3.06 -5.24 -17.44
N SER A 245 3.12 -6.50 -17.01
CA SER A 245 1.95 -7.39 -17.01
C SER A 245 0.82 -6.85 -16.12
N MET A 246 1.14 -6.30 -14.95
CA MET A 246 0.14 -5.66 -14.08
C MET A 246 -0.47 -4.42 -14.73
N ARG A 247 0.33 -3.58 -15.39
CA ARG A 247 -0.17 -2.41 -16.14
C ARG A 247 -1.11 -2.83 -17.28
N GLU A 248 -0.76 -3.86 -18.03
CA GLU A 248 -1.60 -4.40 -19.10
C GLU A 248 -2.94 -4.92 -18.55
N MET A 249 -2.92 -5.69 -17.46
CA MET A 249 -4.13 -6.15 -16.79
C MET A 249 -5.00 -5.00 -16.26
N ALA A 250 -4.37 -3.94 -15.71
CA ALA A 250 -5.07 -2.76 -15.25
C ALA A 250 -5.75 -2.02 -16.41
N ASN A 251 -5.07 -1.87 -17.55
CA ASN A 251 -5.63 -1.25 -18.76
C ASN A 251 -6.83 -2.04 -19.29
N VAL A 252 -6.75 -3.38 -19.36
CA VAL A 252 -7.87 -4.22 -19.77
C VAL A 252 -9.07 -4.05 -18.84
N ARG A 253 -8.84 -4.03 -17.52
CA ARG A 253 -9.93 -3.80 -16.55
C ARG A 253 -10.56 -2.42 -16.73
N LEU A 254 -9.73 -1.39 -16.92
CA LEU A 254 -10.18 -0.02 -17.14
C LEU A 254 -11.06 0.08 -18.39
N GLN A 255 -10.64 -0.55 -19.50
CA GLN A 255 -11.42 -0.61 -20.73
C GLN A 255 -12.80 -1.26 -20.52
N VAL A 256 -12.86 -2.41 -19.83
CA VAL A 256 -14.13 -3.08 -19.53
C VAL A 256 -15.04 -2.20 -18.67
N THR A 257 -14.48 -1.45 -17.70
CA THR A 257 -15.27 -0.52 -16.89
C THR A 257 -15.77 0.69 -17.68
N GLN A 258 -14.98 1.20 -18.62
CA GLN A 258 -15.40 2.28 -19.53
C GLN A 258 -16.55 1.84 -20.42
N GLU A 259 -16.44 0.67 -21.08
CA GLU A 259 -17.53 0.12 -21.90
C GLU A 259 -18.82 -0.08 -21.09
N ARG A 260 -18.70 -0.49 -19.83
CA ARG A 260 -19.87 -0.65 -18.95
C ARG A 260 -20.50 0.70 -18.62
N LEU A 261 -19.70 1.72 -18.35
CA LEU A 261 -20.18 3.08 -18.11
C LEU A 261 -20.90 3.64 -19.33
N GLU A 262 -20.34 3.45 -20.53
CA GLU A 262 -20.96 3.86 -21.80
C GLU A 262 -22.33 3.20 -22.00
N ARG A 263 -22.43 1.87 -21.82
CA ARG A 263 -23.72 1.15 -21.91
C ARG A 263 -24.74 1.65 -20.89
N MET A 264 -24.32 1.93 -19.65
CA MET A 264 -25.23 2.49 -18.63
C MET A 264 -25.67 3.91 -18.98
N GLN A 265 -24.78 4.72 -19.55
CA GLN A 265 -25.10 6.08 -20.02
C GLN A 265 -26.10 6.03 -21.17
N GLU A 266 -25.91 5.15 -22.15
CA GLU A 266 -26.87 4.91 -23.22
C GLU A 266 -28.25 4.53 -22.69
N GLN A 267 -28.32 3.59 -21.73
CA GLN A 267 -29.56 3.19 -21.07
C GLN A 267 -30.25 4.37 -20.36
N LEU A 268 -29.50 5.19 -19.62
CA LEU A 268 -30.05 6.37 -18.96
C LEU A 268 -30.62 7.36 -19.97
N THR A 269 -29.92 7.63 -21.08
CA THR A 269 -30.42 8.53 -22.11
C THR A 269 -31.67 7.97 -22.82
N ALA A 270 -31.75 6.66 -23.02
CA ALA A 270 -32.93 6.00 -23.59
C ALA A 270 -34.15 6.14 -22.65
N LEU A 271 -33.97 5.86 -21.36
CA LEU A 271 -35.02 6.03 -20.35
C LEU A 271 -35.45 7.49 -20.18
N GLN A 272 -34.54 8.45 -20.30
CA GLN A 272 -34.87 9.88 -20.29
C GLN A 272 -35.72 10.27 -21.49
N LYS A 273 -35.39 9.77 -22.69
CA LYS A 273 -36.19 9.98 -23.91
C LYS A 273 -37.58 9.37 -23.78
N GLU A 274 -37.68 8.14 -23.27
CA GLU A 274 -38.96 7.47 -23.02
C GLU A 274 -39.81 8.26 -22.03
N ASN A 275 -39.25 8.65 -20.87
CA ASN A 275 -39.95 9.48 -19.89
C ASN A 275 -40.45 10.80 -20.48
N LYS A 276 -39.65 11.44 -21.33
CA LYS A 276 -40.06 12.67 -22.02
C LYS A 276 -41.27 12.40 -22.94
N SER A 277 -41.22 11.33 -23.74
CA SER A 277 -42.33 10.97 -24.63
C SER A 277 -43.61 10.60 -23.87
N LEU A 278 -43.49 9.95 -22.71
CA LEU A 278 -44.63 9.61 -21.85
C LEU A 278 -45.27 10.87 -21.27
N ARG A 279 -44.46 11.87 -20.88
CA ARG A 279 -44.96 13.18 -20.42
C ARG A 279 -45.69 13.93 -21.52
N GLU A 280 -45.17 13.92 -22.74
CA GLU A 280 -45.84 14.53 -23.91
C GLU A 280 -47.20 13.87 -24.16
N ARG A 281 -47.27 12.53 -24.20
CA ARG A 281 -48.54 11.79 -24.35
C ARG A 281 -49.53 12.08 -23.23
N LEU A 282 -49.05 12.24 -21.99
CA LEU A 282 -49.91 12.55 -20.84
C LEU A 282 -50.52 13.95 -20.96
N VAL A 283 -49.78 14.92 -21.50
CA VAL A 283 -50.31 16.26 -21.82
C VAL A 283 -51.38 16.17 -22.91
N ASP A 284 -51.16 15.38 -23.96
CA ASP A 284 -52.14 15.21 -25.04
C ASP A 284 -53.46 14.61 -24.55
N VAL A 285 -53.40 13.60 -23.67
CA VAL A 285 -54.60 13.00 -23.04
C VAL A 285 -55.33 14.01 -22.16
N GLN A 286 -54.60 14.78 -21.34
CA GLN A 286 -55.20 15.82 -20.51
C GLN A 286 -55.87 16.94 -21.33
N LEU A 287 -55.31 17.27 -22.51
CA LEU A 287 -55.92 18.21 -23.43
C LEU A 287 -57.17 17.62 -24.09
N ALA A 288 -57.15 16.35 -24.49
CA ALA A 288 -58.30 15.65 -25.04
C ALA A 288 -59.47 15.57 -24.04
N ASP A 289 -59.19 15.26 -22.77
CA ASP A 289 -60.19 15.22 -21.69
C ASP A 289 -60.83 16.59 -21.45
N LYS A 290 -60.07 17.68 -21.56
CA LYS A 290 -60.59 19.06 -21.42
C LYS A 290 -61.47 19.49 -22.60
N VAL A 291 -61.27 18.91 -23.78
CA VAL A 291 -62.01 19.24 -25.02
C VAL A 291 -63.32 18.46 -25.14
N GLN A 292 -63.61 17.51 -24.23
CA GLN A 292 -64.95 16.94 -24.06
C GLN A 292 -65.74 17.55 -22.87
N PRO A 293 -66.03 18.86 -22.82
CA PRO A 293 -67.03 19.38 -21.89
C PRO A 293 -68.41 19.14 -22.51
N GLY A 294 -69.07 18.00 -22.25
CA GLY A 294 -70.48 17.93 -22.64
C GLY A 294 -71.28 16.63 -22.55
N THR A 295 -70.70 15.44 -22.39
CA THR A 295 -71.50 14.20 -22.50
C THR A 295 -71.50 13.28 -21.28
N SER A 296 -70.73 13.55 -20.23
CA SER A 296 -70.82 12.82 -18.95
C SER A 296 -71.86 13.43 -18.00
N ALA A 297 -73.09 13.56 -18.51
CA ALA A 297 -74.27 13.78 -17.71
C ALA A 297 -75.21 12.57 -17.90
N ARG A 298 -74.78 11.37 -17.50
CA ARG A 298 -75.73 10.27 -17.32
C ARG A 298 -75.25 9.15 -16.40
N ALA A 299 -76.02 9.01 -15.33
CA ALA A 299 -76.35 7.77 -14.61
C ALA A 299 -75.26 7.13 -13.76
N GLY A 300 -75.42 7.25 -12.44
CA GLY A 300 -74.66 6.44 -11.49
C GLY A 300 -74.91 6.69 -10.00
N THR A 301 -76.02 7.32 -9.62
CA THR A 301 -76.45 7.41 -8.21
C THR A 301 -76.99 6.03 -7.78
N LEU A 302 -76.09 5.07 -7.55
CA LEU A 302 -76.46 3.84 -6.85
C LEU A 302 -76.57 4.15 -5.36
N ALA A 303 -77.81 4.33 -4.93
CA ALA A 303 -78.21 4.43 -3.55
C ALA A 303 -77.68 3.21 -2.76
N PHE A 304 -76.84 3.51 -1.78
CA PHE A 304 -76.42 2.58 -0.73
C PHE A 304 -77.63 2.41 0.21
N ASN A 305 -78.44 1.37 -0.01
CA ASN A 305 -79.50 0.99 0.92
C ASN A 305 -78.88 0.36 2.16
N SER A 306 -79.03 1.04 3.29
CA SER A 306 -78.83 0.53 4.63
C SER A 306 -79.93 -0.47 4.99
N PHE A 307 -79.56 -1.70 5.29
CA PHE A 307 -80.26 -2.62 6.20
C PHE A 307 -79.21 -3.42 6.98
#